data_AF-A0A384CD52-F1
#
_entry.id   AF-A0A384CD52-F1
#
_cell.length_a   1.000
_cell.length_b   1.000
_cell.length_c   1.000
_cell.angle_alpha   90.00
_cell.angle_beta   90.00
_cell.angle_gamma   90.00
#
_symmetry.space_group_name_H-M   'P 1'
#
loop_
_entity.id
_entity.type
_entity.pdbx_description
1 polymer ?
#
loop_
_entity_poly.entity_id
_entity_poly.type
_entity_poly.pdbx_seq_one_letter_code
_entity_poly.pdbx_strand_id
1 'polypeptide(L)'
;MIPSEARIRNFRSQPRNLRGAVTMKLDDKHAGNESLVGKSQQYLGEKHGANEKPVTNGRGEDSVKEESNGKCDTARKSLNRYSWQEIQRHNQKDDQWLVIHRKVYDVTGWAKRHPGGHRVLNHYAGEDATDVFRAMHLKLDTVKLYLNPLLIGELAPEEPGQERNKNSQLVEDFQELRRTLEAMNMFKANWVFFFLHLAHILILETLAWLIVWHFGNGWLVTIFISFLLTISQMQSAFLQHDAGHCSMFTNPKWNHLMQKFLMSHLKGLSTKWWNHEHFQHHVKTNIYPKDPDINVGPLFLVGDIQPVKVCLEFPST
;
A
#
# COMPACT_ATOMS: atom_id res chain seq x y z
N MET A 1 -18.65 15.13 36.63
CA MET A 1 -17.77 14.97 37.81
C MET A 1 -17.08 13.62 37.68
N ILE A 2 -15.75 13.67 37.67
CA ILE A 2 -14.69 12.67 37.38
C ILE A 2 -14.56 11.65 38.55
N PRO A 3 -13.80 10.51 38.53
CA PRO A 3 -13.30 9.59 37.47
C PRO A 3 -13.43 8.07 37.82
N SER A 4 -13.02 7.16 36.92
CA SER A 4 -11.75 6.40 37.06
C SER A 4 -11.61 5.23 36.09
N GLU A 5 -10.40 5.16 35.53
CA GLU A 5 -9.91 4.21 34.54
C GLU A 5 -9.72 2.80 35.11
N ALA A 6 -9.94 1.78 34.27
CA ALA A 6 -9.37 0.45 34.47
C ALA A 6 -8.75 -0.05 33.16
N ARG A 7 -7.44 0.19 33.04
CA ARG A 7 -6.51 -0.39 32.06
C ARG A 7 -6.13 -1.81 32.53
N ILE A 8 -6.48 -2.86 31.79
CA ILE A 8 -5.99 -4.23 32.03
C ILE A 8 -4.89 -4.58 31.00
N ARG A 9 -3.78 -5.11 31.54
CA ARG A 9 -2.47 -5.30 30.91
C ARG A 9 -2.34 -6.63 30.16
N ASN A 10 -1.43 -6.59 29.18
CA ASN A 10 -0.80 -7.72 28.50
C ASN A 10 -0.25 -8.79 29.46
N PHE A 11 -0.51 -10.06 29.13
CA PHE A 11 0.14 -11.23 29.69
C PHE A 11 1.52 -11.43 29.02
N ARG A 12 2.60 -11.39 29.82
CA ARG A 12 3.87 -12.05 29.48
C ARG A 12 4.47 -12.65 30.75
N SER A 13 4.66 -13.96 30.72
CA SER A 13 5.24 -14.79 31.75
C SER A 13 6.72 -14.49 32.00
N GLN A 14 7.12 -14.33 33.26
CA GLN A 14 8.52 -14.45 33.71
C GLN A 14 8.75 -15.83 34.37
N PRO A 15 10.04 -16.20 34.58
CA PRO A 15 10.43 -16.54 35.94
C PRO A 15 11.68 -15.79 36.45
N ARG A 16 11.49 -15.20 37.64
CA ARG A 16 12.37 -14.96 38.81
C ARG A 16 13.90 -14.92 38.62
N ASN A 17 14.55 -13.85 39.09
CA ASN A 17 15.18 -13.83 40.42
C ASN A 17 15.73 -12.44 40.87
N LEU A 18 15.57 -12.22 42.19
CA LEU A 18 16.43 -11.47 43.13
C LEU A 18 16.55 -9.92 43.10
N ARG A 19 15.83 -9.34 44.07
CA ARG A 19 16.24 -8.35 45.11
C ARG A 19 17.07 -7.12 44.70
N GLY A 20 16.46 -5.94 44.89
CA GLY A 20 17.14 -4.67 45.12
C GLY A 20 16.12 -3.54 45.24
N ALA A 21 15.75 -3.18 46.47
CA ALA A 21 14.83 -2.07 46.75
C ALA A 21 15.62 -0.77 46.88
N VAL A 22 15.26 0.27 46.12
CA VAL A 22 15.52 1.68 46.49
C VAL A 22 14.34 2.53 46.04
N THR A 23 13.74 3.21 47.01
CA THR A 23 12.67 4.21 46.92
C THR A 23 13.14 5.50 46.27
N MET A 24 12.33 6.13 45.42
CA MET A 24 12.58 7.49 44.92
C MET A 24 11.41 8.41 45.27
N LYS A 25 11.72 9.49 45.99
CA LYS A 25 10.82 10.60 46.33
C LYS A 25 10.56 11.45 45.08
N LEU A 26 9.33 11.90 44.94
CA LEU A 26 8.90 12.95 44.01
C LEU A 26 9.12 14.31 44.67
N ASP A 27 9.71 15.25 43.94
CA ASP A 27 9.53 16.69 44.16
C ASP A 27 9.38 17.38 42.80
N ASP A 28 8.25 18.09 42.67
CA ASP A 28 7.92 18.98 41.56
C ASP A 28 8.72 20.29 41.64
N LYS A 29 9.11 20.84 40.48
CA LYS A 29 8.95 22.28 40.17
C LYS A 29 9.24 22.62 38.70
N HIS A 30 8.43 23.56 38.22
CA HIS A 30 8.28 24.09 36.86
C HIS A 30 9.48 24.86 36.27
N ALA A 31 9.52 24.83 34.92
CA ALA A 31 9.59 25.97 33.98
C ALA A 31 10.80 25.97 33.02
N GLY A 32 10.52 26.22 31.73
CA GLY A 32 11.46 26.83 30.77
C GLY A 32 11.78 26.00 29.53
N ASN A 33 11.46 26.57 28.36
CA ASN A 33 11.89 26.12 27.03
C ASN A 33 13.39 25.85 26.95
N GLU A 34 13.80 24.77 26.28
CA GLU A 34 14.82 24.80 25.22
C GLU A 34 14.99 23.43 24.54
N SER A 35 15.39 23.53 23.27
CA SER A 35 15.85 22.49 22.35
C SER A 35 16.85 21.50 22.98
N LEU A 36 16.81 20.22 22.55
CA LEU A 36 17.95 19.33 22.20
C LEU A 36 17.47 17.86 22.19
N VAL A 37 17.54 17.16 21.05
CA VAL A 37 18.60 16.18 20.72
C VAL A 37 18.75 15.06 21.76
N GLY A 38 18.29 13.86 21.39
CA GLY A 38 18.61 12.59 22.06
C GLY A 38 19.36 11.65 21.11
N LYS A 39 20.67 11.51 21.31
CA LYS A 39 21.57 10.47 20.76
C LYS A 39 21.07 9.08 21.18
N SER A 40 20.93 8.10 20.28
CA SER A 40 21.95 7.23 19.68
C SER A 40 22.75 6.39 20.68
N GLN A 41 22.63 5.06 20.55
CA GLN A 41 23.50 4.08 21.20
C GLN A 41 24.23 3.30 20.10
N GLN A 42 25.55 3.53 20.02
CA GLN A 42 26.49 2.93 19.08
C GLN A 42 26.80 1.47 19.44
N TYR A 43 26.89 0.61 18.42
CA TYR A 43 27.79 -0.55 18.44
C TYR A 43 28.90 -0.31 17.42
N LEU A 44 30.13 -0.41 17.90
CA LEU A 44 31.39 -0.18 17.21
C LEU A 44 32.01 -1.55 16.86
N GLY A 45 32.54 -1.67 15.65
CA GLY A 45 33.30 -2.84 15.20
C GLY A 45 33.96 -2.57 13.85
N GLU A 46 35.25 -2.32 13.89
CA GLU A 46 36.13 -1.78 12.85
C GLU A 46 36.36 -2.69 11.62
N LYS A 47 36.67 -2.02 10.49
CA LYS A 47 37.30 -2.61 9.29
C LYS A 47 38.82 -2.50 9.41
N HIS A 48 39.54 -3.58 9.06
CA HIS A 48 40.84 -3.60 8.35
C HIS A 48 41.06 -5.09 7.98
N GLY A 49 41.34 -5.50 6.75
CA GLY A 49 42.48 -5.16 5.90
C GLY A 49 43.11 -6.49 5.50
N ALA A 50 42.73 -7.05 4.35
CA ALA A 50 43.24 -8.33 3.88
C ALA A 50 44.62 -8.15 3.23
N ASN A 51 45.62 -8.85 3.75
CA ASN A 51 46.95 -8.95 3.17
C ASN A 51 47.45 -10.38 3.39
N GLU A 52 47.33 -11.23 2.36
CA GLU A 52 47.97 -12.55 2.33
C GLU A 52 49.07 -12.56 1.28
N LYS A 53 50.23 -13.07 1.71
CA LYS A 53 51.46 -13.24 0.93
C LYS A 53 51.58 -14.68 0.38
N PRO A 54 52.47 -14.91 -0.61
CA PRO A 54 52.38 -15.97 -1.62
C PRO A 54 53.23 -17.20 -1.30
N VAL A 55 53.15 -18.26 -2.12
CA VAL A 55 54.26 -19.13 -2.58
C VAL A 55 53.79 -20.16 -3.63
N THR A 56 54.42 -20.09 -4.83
CA THR A 56 54.85 -21.10 -5.85
C THR A 56 53.93 -22.28 -6.25
N ASN A 57 53.94 -22.86 -7.46
CA ASN A 57 54.81 -22.89 -8.64
C ASN A 57 53.99 -23.57 -9.78
N GLY A 58 54.21 -23.28 -11.07
CA GLY A 58 53.75 -24.17 -12.15
C GLY A 58 53.36 -23.56 -13.50
N ARG A 59 54.39 -23.34 -14.31
CA ARG A 59 54.47 -23.17 -15.78
C ARG A 59 53.32 -23.72 -16.66
N GLY A 60 52.93 -22.94 -17.67
CA GLY A 60 52.15 -23.37 -18.84
C GLY A 60 51.77 -22.19 -19.74
N GLU A 61 52.55 -21.95 -20.78
CA GLU A 61 52.25 -21.01 -21.87
C GLU A 61 51.06 -21.54 -22.69
N ASP A 62 50.07 -20.71 -23.01
CA ASP A 62 49.48 -20.76 -24.35
C ASP A 62 48.72 -19.48 -24.73
N SER A 63 48.58 -19.32 -26.03
CA SER A 63 48.61 -18.05 -26.75
C SER A 63 47.23 -17.66 -27.31
N VAL A 64 46.96 -16.35 -27.38
CA VAL A 64 46.20 -15.64 -28.43
C VAL A 64 44.69 -15.90 -28.56
N LYS A 65 43.88 -14.84 -28.46
CA LYS A 65 43.09 -14.24 -29.57
C LYS A 65 42.28 -13.04 -29.06
N GLU A 66 42.74 -11.85 -29.44
CA GLU A 66 41.87 -10.67 -29.61
C GLU A 66 40.92 -10.96 -30.78
N GLU A 67 39.62 -10.91 -30.53
CA GLU A 67 38.62 -10.72 -31.58
C GLU A 67 37.89 -9.41 -31.32
N SER A 68 38.24 -8.43 -32.16
CA SER A 68 37.47 -7.24 -32.41
C SER A 68 36.17 -7.65 -33.11
N ASN A 69 35.03 -7.40 -32.49
CA ASN A 69 33.76 -7.40 -33.22
C ASN A 69 33.12 -6.03 -33.12
N GLY A 70 33.18 -5.32 -34.25
CA GLY A 70 32.54 -4.04 -34.43
C GLY A 70 31.03 -4.17 -34.54
N LYS A 71 30.37 -3.20 -33.90
CA LYS A 71 29.16 -2.52 -34.38
C LYS A 71 27.82 -3.24 -34.20
N CYS A 72 27.10 -2.83 -33.16
CA CYS A 72 25.75 -2.29 -33.35
C CYS A 72 25.43 -1.27 -32.24
N ASP A 73 26.07 -0.09 -32.31
CA ASP A 73 25.54 1.09 -31.64
C ASP A 73 24.25 1.50 -32.36
N THR A 74 23.13 0.87 -31.99
CA THR A 74 21.85 1.55 -32.10
C THR A 74 21.95 2.80 -31.27
N ALA A 75 22.07 3.95 -31.93
CA ALA A 75 22.01 5.27 -31.33
C ALA A 75 20.80 5.30 -30.38
N ARG A 76 21.09 5.20 -29.08
CA ARG A 76 20.11 5.31 -28.01
C ARG A 76 19.51 6.70 -28.18
N LYS A 77 18.30 6.79 -28.74
CA LYS A 77 17.54 8.06 -28.81
C LYS A 77 17.68 8.73 -27.45
N SER A 78 18.37 9.86 -27.40
CA SER A 78 18.53 10.61 -26.16
C SER A 78 17.14 11.04 -25.73
N LEU A 79 16.64 10.47 -24.64
CA LEU A 79 15.38 10.87 -24.06
C LEU A 79 15.51 12.32 -23.58
N ASN A 80 14.44 13.10 -23.76
CA ASN A 80 14.38 14.44 -23.19
C ASN A 80 14.52 14.36 -21.67
N ARG A 81 15.17 15.34 -21.07
CA ARG A 81 15.38 15.42 -19.62
C ARG A 81 14.46 16.50 -19.04
N TYR A 82 13.76 16.18 -17.97
CA TYR A 82 12.80 17.07 -17.33
C TYR A 82 13.14 17.30 -15.85
N SER A 83 12.91 18.51 -15.36
CA SER A 83 13.04 18.87 -13.94
C SER A 83 11.75 18.59 -13.17
N TRP A 84 11.81 18.49 -11.85
CA TRP A 84 10.59 18.39 -11.04
C TRP A 84 9.71 19.63 -11.18
N GLN A 85 10.33 20.81 -11.30
CA GLN A 85 9.61 22.08 -11.46
C GLN A 85 8.78 22.11 -12.74
N GLU A 86 9.27 21.50 -13.82
CA GLU A 86 8.54 21.38 -15.08
C GLU A 86 7.43 20.34 -14.97
N ILE A 87 7.76 19.12 -14.52
CA ILE A 87 6.81 18.01 -14.38
C ILE A 87 5.60 18.41 -13.52
N GLN A 88 5.81 19.13 -12.43
CA GLN A 88 4.74 19.55 -11.52
C GLN A 88 3.76 20.58 -12.11
N ARG A 89 4.10 21.23 -13.25
CA ARG A 89 3.18 22.10 -13.98
C ARG A 89 2.10 21.30 -14.71
N HIS A 90 2.41 20.07 -15.09
CA HIS A 90 1.53 19.15 -15.81
C HIS A 90 0.65 18.34 -14.83
N ASN A 91 -0.17 19.06 -14.06
CA ASN A 91 -1.00 18.51 -12.99
C ASN A 91 -2.52 18.72 -13.16
N GLN A 92 -2.97 19.15 -14.35
CA GLN A 92 -4.37 19.46 -14.66
C GLN A 92 -5.04 18.33 -15.44
N LYS A 93 -6.38 18.23 -15.46
CA LYS A 93 -7.08 17.08 -16.09
C LYS A 93 -6.80 16.89 -17.58
N ASP A 94 -6.48 17.98 -18.26
CA ASP A 94 -6.17 18.09 -19.68
C ASP A 94 -4.67 18.28 -19.96
N ASP A 95 -3.83 18.20 -18.92
CA ASP A 95 -2.38 18.24 -19.01
C ASP A 95 -1.74 17.49 -17.82
N GLN A 96 -1.43 16.21 -18.04
CA GLN A 96 -1.09 15.25 -16.99
C GLN A 96 0.17 14.47 -17.30
N TRP A 97 1.22 14.72 -16.53
CA TRP A 97 2.42 13.90 -16.56
C TRP A 97 2.56 13.07 -15.29
N LEU A 98 3.19 11.91 -15.41
CA LEU A 98 3.51 11.02 -14.29
C LEU A 98 4.97 10.60 -14.37
N VAL A 99 5.61 10.44 -13.21
CA VAL A 99 6.93 9.80 -13.12
C VAL A 99 6.77 8.36 -12.65
N ILE A 100 7.35 7.41 -13.38
CA ILE A 100 7.42 5.99 -13.00
C ILE A 100 8.83 5.48 -13.27
N HIS A 101 9.55 5.05 -12.22
CA HIS A 101 10.96 4.63 -12.28
C HIS A 101 11.86 5.67 -12.97
N ARG A 102 11.74 6.95 -12.55
CA ARG A 102 12.44 8.11 -13.12
C ARG A 102 12.16 8.39 -14.61
N LYS A 103 11.21 7.71 -15.24
CA LYS A 103 10.76 8.00 -16.60
C LYS A 103 9.50 8.86 -16.54
N VAL A 104 9.40 9.81 -17.47
CA VAL A 104 8.30 10.77 -17.53
C VAL A 104 7.33 10.35 -18.64
N TYR A 105 6.06 10.25 -18.29
CA TYR A 105 5.00 9.81 -19.20
C TYR A 105 3.91 10.87 -19.30
N ASP A 106 3.55 11.23 -20.52
CA ASP A 106 2.34 12.01 -20.77
C ASP A 106 1.13 11.06 -20.83
N VAL A 107 0.24 11.17 -19.85
CA VAL A 107 -0.94 10.32 -19.72
C VAL A 107 -2.23 11.02 -20.10
N THR A 108 -2.16 12.27 -20.56
CA THR A 108 -3.31 13.15 -20.84
C THR A 108 -4.34 12.49 -21.77
N GLY A 109 -3.90 12.06 -22.96
CA GLY A 109 -4.76 11.39 -23.94
C GLY A 109 -5.11 9.93 -23.58
N TRP A 110 -4.50 9.40 -22.52
CA TRP A 110 -4.68 8.01 -22.12
C TRP A 110 -5.63 7.89 -20.92
N ALA A 111 -5.67 8.85 -20.00
CA ALA A 111 -6.37 8.77 -18.71
C ALA A 111 -7.81 8.22 -18.80
N LYS A 112 -8.59 8.65 -19.80
CA LYS A 112 -9.98 8.18 -20.01
C LYS A 112 -10.11 6.69 -20.36
N ARG A 113 -9.05 6.08 -20.89
CA ARG A 113 -8.96 4.66 -21.27
C ARG A 113 -8.36 3.80 -20.15
N HIS A 114 -8.04 4.38 -18.98
CA HIS A 114 -7.49 3.60 -17.88
C HIS A 114 -8.45 2.55 -17.36
N PRO A 115 -8.05 1.27 -17.28
CA PRO A 115 -8.87 0.23 -16.65
C PRO A 115 -9.23 0.55 -15.20
N GLY A 116 -8.35 1.23 -14.45
CA GLY A 116 -8.63 1.71 -13.09
C GLY A 116 -9.36 3.06 -13.03
N GLY A 117 -9.74 3.63 -14.17
CA GLY A 117 -10.41 4.93 -14.29
C GLY A 117 -9.47 6.12 -14.35
N HIS A 118 -9.96 7.26 -14.83
CA HIS A 118 -9.14 8.47 -15.02
C HIS A 118 -8.80 9.17 -13.70
N ARG A 119 -9.68 9.08 -12.67
CA ARG A 119 -9.50 9.77 -11.38
C ARG A 119 -8.21 9.35 -10.67
N VAL A 120 -7.83 8.07 -10.75
CA VAL A 120 -6.60 7.59 -10.11
C VAL A 120 -5.33 8.15 -10.76
N LEU A 121 -5.34 8.48 -12.05
CA LEU A 121 -4.23 9.18 -12.71
C LEU A 121 -4.23 10.65 -12.29
N ASN A 122 -5.39 11.31 -12.28
CA ASN A 122 -5.51 12.70 -11.83
C ASN A 122 -4.94 12.92 -10.43
N HIS A 123 -5.10 11.93 -9.54
CA HIS A 123 -4.60 12.00 -8.18
C HIS A 123 -3.08 12.07 -8.07
N TYR A 124 -2.36 11.59 -9.08
CA TYR A 124 -0.89 11.58 -9.16
C TYR A 124 -0.32 12.50 -10.23
N ALA A 125 -1.14 13.29 -10.93
CA ALA A 125 -0.64 14.18 -11.99
C ALA A 125 0.43 15.15 -11.43
N GLY A 126 1.59 15.18 -12.07
CA GLY A 126 2.78 15.92 -11.62
C GLY A 126 3.59 15.24 -10.50
N GLU A 127 3.29 13.99 -10.14
CA GLU A 127 3.91 13.26 -9.02
C GLU A 127 4.67 11.98 -9.48
N ASP A 128 5.54 11.46 -8.61
CA ASP A 128 6.09 10.11 -8.71
C ASP A 128 5.04 9.09 -8.28
N ALA A 129 4.64 8.26 -9.24
CA ALA A 129 3.68 7.19 -9.11
C ALA A 129 4.35 5.79 -9.05
N THR A 130 5.68 5.70 -8.90
CA THR A 130 6.42 4.43 -8.96
C THR A 130 5.86 3.36 -8.01
N ASP A 131 5.67 3.69 -6.74
CA ASP A 131 5.25 2.71 -5.73
C ASP A 131 3.80 2.26 -5.93
N VAL A 132 2.88 3.18 -6.23
CA VAL A 132 1.48 2.85 -6.52
C VAL A 132 1.36 2.08 -7.83
N PHE A 133 2.15 2.43 -8.84
CA PHE A 133 2.19 1.71 -10.11
C PHE A 133 2.59 0.25 -9.88
N ARG A 134 3.65 0.02 -9.10
CA ARG A 134 4.12 -1.33 -8.74
C ARG A 134 3.10 -2.10 -7.90
N ALA A 135 2.32 -1.44 -7.05
CA ALA A 135 1.29 -2.08 -6.24
C ALA A 135 0.06 -2.50 -7.06
N MET A 136 -0.37 -1.68 -8.02
CA MET A 136 -1.63 -1.88 -8.75
C MET A 136 -1.49 -2.73 -10.03
N HIS A 137 -0.28 -2.82 -10.60
CA HIS A 137 -0.06 -3.45 -11.91
C HIS A 137 0.67 -4.79 -11.80
N LEU A 138 -0.10 -5.88 -11.64
CA LEU A 138 0.45 -7.24 -11.52
C LEU A 138 1.12 -7.75 -12.81
N LYS A 139 0.61 -7.39 -13.99
CA LYS A 139 1.07 -7.89 -15.30
C LYS A 139 1.93 -6.87 -16.03
N LEU A 140 3.15 -6.67 -15.53
CA LEU A 140 4.05 -5.62 -16.04
C LEU A 140 4.30 -5.72 -17.56
N ASP A 141 4.40 -6.91 -18.13
CA ASP A 141 4.67 -7.05 -19.57
C ASP A 141 3.53 -6.55 -20.45
N THR A 142 2.28 -6.79 -20.05
CA THR A 142 1.11 -6.23 -20.73
C THR A 142 1.08 -4.70 -20.55
N VAL A 143 1.39 -4.21 -19.36
CA VAL A 143 1.35 -2.78 -19.05
C VAL A 143 2.41 -2.00 -19.83
N LYS A 144 3.62 -2.58 -20.02
CA LYS A 144 4.68 -1.98 -20.84
C LYS A 144 4.22 -1.63 -22.26
N LEU A 145 3.33 -2.44 -22.86
CA LEU A 145 2.79 -2.17 -24.20
C LEU A 145 2.01 -0.85 -24.26
N TYR A 146 1.30 -0.52 -23.19
CA TYR A 146 0.56 0.74 -23.07
C TYR A 146 1.44 1.90 -22.59
N LEU A 147 2.49 1.59 -21.81
CA LEU A 147 3.37 2.59 -21.20
C LEU A 147 4.40 3.14 -22.19
N ASN A 148 4.94 2.29 -23.08
CA ASN A 148 5.98 2.67 -24.04
C ASN A 148 5.57 3.85 -24.96
N PRO A 149 4.36 3.88 -25.56
CA PRO A 149 3.94 5.01 -26.40
C PRO A 149 3.74 6.33 -25.65
N LEU A 150 3.62 6.28 -24.32
CA LEU A 150 3.39 7.46 -23.47
C LEU A 150 4.69 8.09 -22.97
N LEU A 151 5.83 7.43 -23.19
CA LEU A 151 7.14 7.89 -22.72
C LEU A 151 7.59 9.13 -23.49
N ILE A 152 7.73 10.25 -22.78
CA ILE A 152 8.19 11.52 -23.35
C ILE A 152 9.64 11.85 -22.97
N GLY A 153 10.14 11.28 -21.86
CA GLY A 153 11.52 11.47 -21.44
C GLY A 153 11.85 10.85 -20.09
N GLU A 154 12.88 11.38 -19.44
CA GLU A 154 13.37 10.95 -18.13
C GLU A 154 13.63 12.13 -17.19
N LEU A 155 13.53 11.86 -15.89
CA LEU A 155 13.83 12.83 -14.85
C LEU A 155 15.33 13.13 -14.85
N ALA A 156 15.69 14.41 -14.85
CA ALA A 156 17.07 14.87 -14.91
C ALA A 156 17.93 14.21 -13.80
N PRO A 157 19.16 13.73 -14.10
CA PRO A 157 19.97 12.96 -13.14
C PRO A 157 20.23 13.63 -11.80
N GLU A 158 20.33 14.96 -11.81
CA GLU A 158 20.54 15.84 -10.67
C GLU A 158 19.30 15.96 -9.77
N GLU A 159 18.12 15.65 -10.28
CA GLU A 159 16.88 15.68 -9.50
C GLU A 159 16.75 14.43 -8.63
N PRO A 160 16.26 14.57 -7.39
CA PRO A 160 15.98 13.44 -6.51
C PRO A 160 14.98 12.49 -7.17
N GLY A 161 15.08 11.19 -6.87
CA GLY A 161 14.19 10.17 -7.48
C GLY A 161 12.71 10.34 -7.13
N GLN A 162 12.41 11.15 -6.12
CA GLN A 162 11.07 11.50 -5.67
C GLN A 162 10.98 13.01 -5.43
N GLU A 163 9.76 13.51 -5.32
CA GLU A 163 9.47 14.90 -5.05
C GLU A 163 10.01 15.34 -3.68
N ARG A 164 10.52 16.56 -3.61
CA ARG A 164 11.18 17.10 -2.39
C ARG A 164 10.25 17.21 -1.17
N ASN A 165 8.94 17.16 -1.36
CA ASN A 165 7.94 17.25 -0.30
C ASN A 165 7.57 15.89 0.31
N LYS A 166 8.05 14.76 -0.24
CA LYS A 166 7.86 13.44 0.35
C LYS A 166 8.86 13.21 1.48
N ASN A 167 8.40 12.53 2.54
CA ASN A 167 9.27 12.10 3.63
C ASN A 167 10.10 10.90 3.15
N SER A 168 11.40 11.11 2.90
CA SER A 168 12.30 10.08 2.38
C SER A 168 12.46 8.89 3.32
N GLN A 169 12.48 9.13 4.64
CA GLN A 169 12.61 8.07 5.64
C GLN A 169 11.40 7.12 5.57
N LEU A 170 10.19 7.67 5.49
CA LEU A 170 8.96 6.88 5.37
C LEU A 170 8.96 6.00 4.12
N VAL A 171 9.44 6.54 3.00
CA VAL A 171 9.53 5.80 1.73
C VAL A 171 10.55 4.68 1.85
N GLU A 172 11.74 4.95 2.39
CA GLU A 172 12.78 3.95 2.61
C GLU A 172 12.29 2.82 3.52
N ASP A 173 11.63 3.16 4.62
CA ASP A 173 11.04 2.19 5.55
C ASP A 173 10.00 1.30 4.85
N PHE A 174 9.13 1.88 4.02
CA PHE A 174 8.13 1.11 3.28
C PHE A 174 8.77 0.18 2.23
N GLN A 175 9.82 0.65 1.55
CA GLN A 175 10.56 -0.15 0.58
C GLN A 175 11.34 -1.29 1.26
N GLU A 176 11.91 -1.05 2.45
CA GLU A 176 12.57 -2.08 3.26
C GLU A 176 11.56 -3.13 3.76
N LEU A 177 10.41 -2.69 4.28
CA LEU A 177 9.34 -3.59 4.70
C LEU A 177 8.92 -4.50 3.55
N ARG A 178 8.71 -3.93 2.35
CA ARG A 178 8.37 -4.72 1.18
C ARG A 178 9.45 -5.72 0.81
N ARG A 179 10.73 -5.31 0.75
CA ARG A 179 11.85 -6.20 0.46
C ARG A 179 11.92 -7.36 1.45
N THR A 180 11.67 -7.08 2.73
CA THR A 180 11.59 -8.10 3.78
C THR A 180 10.43 -9.08 3.52
N LEU A 181 9.23 -8.59 3.21
CA LEU A 181 8.07 -9.45 2.91
C LEU A 181 8.29 -10.31 1.65
N GLU A 182 8.97 -9.77 0.63
CA GLU A 182 9.36 -10.50 -0.57
C GLU A 182 10.39 -11.59 -0.25
N ALA A 183 11.41 -11.29 0.57
CA ALA A 183 12.40 -12.26 1.02
C ALA A 183 11.79 -13.37 1.89
N MET A 184 10.80 -13.03 2.73
CA MET A 184 10.02 -13.98 3.52
C MET A 184 8.98 -14.75 2.68
N ASN A 185 8.87 -14.45 1.38
CA ASN A 185 7.96 -15.10 0.46
C ASN A 185 6.47 -14.99 0.90
N MET A 186 6.12 -13.90 1.59
CA MET A 186 4.79 -13.65 2.16
C MET A 186 3.72 -13.27 1.13
N PHE A 187 4.11 -12.99 -0.11
CA PHE A 187 3.18 -12.70 -1.21
C PHE A 187 2.66 -13.97 -1.93
N LYS A 188 3.09 -15.17 -1.53
CA LYS A 188 2.52 -16.42 -2.07
C LYS A 188 1.24 -16.78 -1.32
N ALA A 189 0.11 -16.57 -2.00
CA ALA A 189 -1.21 -16.90 -1.49
C ALA A 189 -1.40 -18.42 -1.27
N ASN A 190 -2.01 -18.79 -0.14
CA ASN A 190 -2.48 -20.16 0.11
C ASN A 190 -3.96 -20.27 -0.28
N TRP A 191 -4.23 -20.75 -1.49
CA TRP A 191 -5.60 -20.88 -1.99
C TRP A 191 -6.48 -21.85 -1.17
N VAL A 192 -5.89 -22.82 -0.46
CA VAL A 192 -6.63 -23.75 0.40
C VAL A 192 -7.21 -23.02 1.61
N PHE A 193 -6.44 -22.12 2.23
CA PHE A 193 -6.93 -21.27 3.32
C PHE A 193 -8.17 -20.47 2.89
N PHE A 194 -8.09 -19.81 1.74
CA PHE A 194 -9.19 -19.02 1.20
C PHE A 194 -10.42 -19.86 0.83
N PHE A 195 -10.22 -21.06 0.29
CA PHE A 195 -11.31 -21.99 0.00
C PHE A 195 -12.00 -22.47 1.28
N LEU A 196 -11.24 -22.85 2.31
CA LEU A 196 -11.79 -23.25 3.60
C LEU A 196 -12.52 -22.08 4.28
N HIS A 197 -12.02 -20.86 4.13
CA HIS A 197 -12.68 -19.66 4.63
C HIS A 197 -14.04 -19.43 3.94
N LEU A 198 -14.09 -19.59 2.61
CA LEU A 198 -15.35 -19.54 1.86
C LEU A 198 -16.33 -20.64 2.32
N ALA A 199 -15.85 -21.88 2.47
CA ALA A 199 -16.68 -22.99 2.92
C ALA A 199 -17.27 -22.72 4.31
N HIS A 200 -16.48 -22.18 5.25
CA HIS A 200 -16.94 -21.77 6.57
C HIS A 200 -18.06 -20.72 6.49
N ILE A 201 -17.90 -19.68 5.66
CA ILE A 201 -18.93 -18.66 5.43
C ILE A 201 -20.23 -19.31 4.93
N LEU A 202 -20.15 -20.16 3.89
CA LEU A 202 -21.33 -20.82 3.33
C LEU A 202 -22.03 -21.76 4.34
N ILE A 203 -21.27 -22.40 5.23
CA ILE A 203 -21.82 -23.21 6.32
C ILE A 203 -22.60 -22.33 7.29
N LEU A 204 -22.06 -21.18 7.70
CA LEU A 204 -22.76 -20.25 8.60
C LEU A 204 -24.05 -19.71 7.99
N GLU A 205 -24.03 -19.33 6.72
CA GLU A 205 -25.21 -18.88 5.97
C GLU A 205 -26.27 -19.98 5.91
N THR A 206 -25.88 -21.19 5.51
CA THR A 206 -26.80 -22.33 5.41
C THR A 206 -27.38 -22.69 6.78
N LEU A 207 -26.55 -22.67 7.82
CA LEU A 207 -26.98 -22.95 9.18
C LEU A 207 -28.00 -21.91 9.67
N ALA A 208 -27.80 -20.61 9.40
CA ALA A 208 -28.79 -19.58 9.69
C ALA A 208 -30.15 -19.90 9.06
N TRP A 209 -30.18 -20.25 7.78
CA TRP A 209 -31.41 -20.62 7.07
C TRP A 209 -32.07 -21.87 7.66
N LEU A 210 -31.30 -22.90 7.99
CA LEU A 210 -31.80 -24.13 8.61
C LEU A 210 -32.40 -23.88 9.99
N ILE A 211 -31.81 -22.96 10.78
CA ILE A 211 -32.34 -22.61 12.10
C ILE A 211 -33.69 -21.90 11.96
N VAL A 212 -33.83 -20.90 11.06
CA VAL A 212 -35.14 -20.26 10.81
C VAL A 212 -36.16 -21.30 10.36
N TRP A 213 -35.77 -22.18 9.43
CA TRP A 213 -36.65 -23.20 8.88
C TRP A 213 -37.18 -24.17 9.96
N HIS A 214 -36.31 -24.62 10.86
CA HIS A 214 -36.67 -25.62 11.86
C HIS A 214 -37.33 -25.02 13.11
N PHE A 215 -36.85 -23.87 13.60
CA PHE A 215 -37.28 -23.28 14.86
C PHE A 215 -38.22 -22.07 14.71
N GLY A 216 -38.48 -21.62 13.48
CA GLY A 216 -39.37 -20.50 13.18
C GLY A 216 -38.74 -19.12 13.44
N ASN A 217 -39.58 -18.10 13.60
CA ASN A 217 -39.21 -16.68 13.64
C ASN A 217 -39.31 -16.05 15.05
N GLY A 218 -39.15 -16.85 16.11
CA GLY A 218 -39.14 -16.33 17.48
C GLY A 218 -37.99 -15.35 17.74
N TRP A 219 -38.16 -14.46 18.72
CA TRP A 219 -37.17 -13.42 19.04
C TRP A 219 -35.78 -13.97 19.39
N LEU A 220 -35.70 -15.03 20.21
CA LEU A 220 -34.42 -15.65 20.57
C LEU A 220 -33.70 -16.26 19.36
N VAL A 221 -34.46 -16.93 18.49
CA VAL A 221 -33.95 -17.51 17.24
C VAL A 221 -33.42 -16.39 16.34
N THR A 222 -34.20 -15.31 16.19
CA THR A 222 -33.84 -14.16 15.36
C THR A 222 -32.56 -13.48 15.85
N ILE A 223 -32.42 -13.25 17.15
CA ILE A 223 -31.20 -12.66 17.74
C ILE A 223 -29.99 -13.57 17.48
N PHE A 224 -30.12 -14.87 17.71
CA PHE A 224 -29.02 -15.82 17.50
C PHE A 224 -28.58 -15.88 16.04
N ILE A 225 -29.54 -15.94 15.11
CA ILE A 225 -29.27 -15.94 13.68
C ILE A 225 -28.65 -14.62 13.23
N SER A 226 -29.10 -13.50 13.78
CA SER A 226 -28.54 -12.19 13.47
C SER A 226 -27.06 -12.12 13.85
N PHE A 227 -26.69 -12.67 15.02
CA PHE A 227 -25.29 -12.77 15.43
C PHE A 227 -24.48 -13.67 14.48
N LEU A 228 -25.02 -14.84 14.12
CA LEU A 228 -24.36 -15.78 13.20
C LEU A 228 -24.11 -15.15 11.82
N LEU A 229 -25.14 -14.52 11.25
CA LEU A 229 -25.07 -13.82 9.97
C LEU A 229 -24.15 -12.61 10.03
N THR A 230 -24.10 -11.87 11.15
CA THR A 230 -23.15 -10.76 11.31
C THR A 230 -21.70 -11.24 11.18
N ILE A 231 -21.36 -12.35 11.82
CA ILE A 231 -20.02 -12.94 11.71
C ILE A 231 -19.74 -13.37 10.26
N SER A 232 -20.68 -14.10 9.66
CA SER A 232 -20.57 -14.57 8.28
C SER A 232 -20.36 -13.40 7.30
N GLN A 233 -21.17 -12.35 7.43
CA GLN A 233 -21.14 -11.19 6.57
C GLN A 233 -19.88 -10.35 6.76
N MET A 234 -19.35 -10.24 7.98
CA MET A 234 -18.07 -9.58 8.22
C MET A 234 -16.92 -10.36 7.56
N GLN A 235 -16.86 -11.67 7.76
CA GLN A 235 -15.85 -12.53 7.13
C GLN A 235 -15.92 -12.51 5.60
N SER A 236 -17.14 -12.56 5.06
CA SER A 236 -17.42 -12.40 3.62
C SER A 236 -16.89 -11.07 3.07
N ALA A 237 -17.00 -9.97 3.83
CA ALA A 237 -16.51 -8.66 3.40
C ALA A 237 -14.97 -8.64 3.28
N PHE A 238 -14.25 -9.18 4.27
CA PHE A 238 -12.80 -9.30 4.20
C PHE A 238 -12.35 -10.22 3.07
N LEU A 239 -13.00 -11.39 2.92
CA LEU A 239 -12.68 -12.31 1.83
C LEU A 239 -12.93 -11.67 0.46
N GLN A 240 -14.02 -10.91 0.32
CA GLN A 240 -14.32 -10.15 -0.89
C GLN A 240 -13.27 -9.07 -1.16
N HIS A 241 -12.83 -8.36 -0.14
CA HIS A 241 -11.80 -7.34 -0.23
C HIS A 241 -10.49 -7.93 -0.79
N ASP A 242 -10.06 -9.07 -0.25
CA ASP A 242 -8.84 -9.76 -0.68
C ASP A 242 -8.98 -10.31 -2.11
N ALA A 243 -10.17 -10.77 -2.49
CA ALA A 243 -10.49 -11.14 -3.87
C ALA A 243 -10.39 -9.94 -4.82
N GLY A 244 -10.86 -8.77 -4.39
CA GLY A 244 -10.80 -7.51 -5.15
C GLY A 244 -9.37 -7.05 -5.42
N HIS A 245 -8.46 -7.30 -4.48
CA HIS A 245 -7.02 -7.05 -4.63
C HIS A 245 -6.27 -8.08 -5.47
N CYS A 246 -6.97 -9.11 -5.97
CA CYS A 246 -6.37 -10.24 -6.68
C CYS A 246 -5.31 -10.99 -5.86
N SER A 247 -5.49 -11.04 -4.53
CA SER A 247 -4.50 -11.59 -3.59
C SER A 247 -4.71 -13.08 -3.27
N MET A 248 -5.80 -13.71 -3.74
CA MET A 248 -6.15 -15.09 -3.35
C MET A 248 -5.62 -16.15 -4.32
N PHE A 249 -5.70 -15.87 -5.62
CA PHE A 249 -5.30 -16.79 -6.69
C PHE A 249 -4.26 -16.17 -7.62
N THR A 250 -3.38 -16.98 -8.19
CA THR A 250 -2.39 -16.51 -9.17
C THR A 250 -3.05 -15.97 -10.45
N ASN A 251 -4.21 -16.51 -10.84
CA ASN A 251 -4.95 -16.06 -12.02
C ASN A 251 -6.02 -15.03 -11.62
N PRO A 252 -5.93 -13.77 -12.10
CA PRO A 252 -6.89 -12.72 -11.79
C PRO A 252 -8.35 -13.07 -12.13
N LYS A 253 -8.60 -13.94 -13.11
CA LYS A 253 -9.96 -14.35 -13.48
C LYS A 253 -10.69 -15.02 -12.31
N TRP A 254 -9.99 -15.88 -11.56
CA TRP A 254 -10.58 -16.58 -10.40
C TRP A 254 -10.84 -15.61 -9.24
N ASN A 255 -9.94 -14.65 -9.02
CA ASN A 255 -10.16 -13.58 -8.04
C ASN A 255 -11.41 -12.76 -8.37
N HIS A 256 -11.56 -12.30 -9.61
CA HIS A 256 -12.75 -11.54 -10.02
C HIS A 256 -14.04 -12.36 -9.96
N LEU A 257 -13.99 -13.65 -10.28
CA LEU A 257 -15.15 -14.54 -10.14
C LEU A 257 -15.56 -14.67 -8.67
N MET A 258 -14.58 -14.92 -7.79
CA MET A 258 -14.79 -15.01 -6.34
C MET A 258 -15.37 -13.69 -5.78
N GLN A 259 -14.77 -12.56 -6.16
CA GLN A 259 -15.25 -11.24 -5.76
C GLN A 259 -16.69 -11.00 -6.21
N LYS A 260 -17.04 -11.36 -7.46
CA LYS A 260 -18.40 -11.22 -7.98
C LYS A 260 -19.40 -12.12 -7.27
N PHE A 261 -19.00 -13.34 -6.92
CA PHE A 261 -19.83 -14.22 -6.12
C PHE A 261 -20.11 -13.61 -4.73
N LEU A 262 -19.05 -13.28 -3.99
CA LEU A 262 -19.16 -12.74 -2.62
C LEU A 262 -19.89 -11.39 -2.59
N MET A 263 -19.54 -10.45 -3.48
CA MET A 263 -20.14 -9.13 -3.44
C MET A 263 -21.57 -9.11 -4.01
N SER A 264 -21.78 -9.72 -5.17
CA SER A 264 -23.07 -9.59 -5.86
C SER A 264 -24.10 -10.62 -5.44
N HIS A 265 -23.72 -11.88 -5.23
CA HIS A 265 -24.68 -12.92 -4.87
C HIS A 265 -24.88 -13.01 -3.36
N LEU A 266 -23.80 -12.93 -2.59
CA LEU A 266 -23.90 -13.09 -1.14
C LEU A 266 -24.29 -11.79 -0.41
N LYS A 267 -23.90 -10.61 -0.94
CA LYS A 267 -24.20 -9.30 -0.32
C LYS A 267 -25.18 -8.44 -1.10
N GLY A 268 -25.47 -8.74 -2.37
CA GLY A 268 -26.35 -7.93 -3.20
C GLY A 268 -25.76 -6.59 -3.68
N LEU A 269 -24.44 -6.45 -3.67
CA LEU A 269 -23.73 -5.22 -4.03
C LEU A 269 -22.98 -5.32 -5.37
N SER A 270 -22.71 -4.16 -5.99
CA SER A 270 -22.01 -4.07 -7.26
C SER A 270 -20.49 -4.14 -7.07
N THR A 271 -19.85 -5.15 -7.66
CA THR A 271 -18.37 -5.22 -7.69
C THR A 271 -17.75 -4.04 -8.45
N LYS A 272 -18.43 -3.53 -9.48
CA LYS A 272 -17.92 -2.40 -10.27
C LYS A 272 -17.88 -1.11 -9.45
N TRP A 273 -18.95 -0.85 -8.68
CA TRP A 273 -19.00 0.30 -7.78
C TRP A 273 -17.92 0.20 -6.72
N TRP A 274 -17.83 -0.96 -6.03
CA TRP A 274 -16.81 -1.17 -5.01
C TRP A 274 -15.40 -1.01 -5.59
N ASN A 275 -15.07 -1.64 -6.72
CA ASN A 275 -13.75 -1.48 -7.35
C ASN A 275 -13.48 -0.01 -7.72
N HIS A 276 -14.48 0.72 -8.22
CA HIS A 276 -14.31 2.12 -8.60
C HIS A 276 -13.92 3.01 -7.41
N GLU A 277 -14.61 2.89 -6.28
CA GLU A 277 -14.30 3.67 -5.07
C GLU A 277 -13.02 3.16 -4.41
N HIS A 278 -12.91 1.85 -4.24
CA HIS A 278 -11.80 1.20 -3.53
C HIS A 278 -10.44 1.42 -4.22
N PHE A 279 -10.39 1.45 -5.56
CA PHE A 279 -9.16 1.79 -6.26
C PHE A 279 -8.72 3.24 -6.00
N GLN A 280 -9.66 4.18 -5.86
CA GLN A 280 -9.32 5.56 -5.53
C GLN A 280 -8.82 5.68 -4.10
N HIS A 281 -9.49 4.99 -3.16
CA HIS A 281 -9.05 4.88 -1.78
C HIS A 281 -7.61 4.36 -1.67
N HIS A 282 -7.26 3.28 -2.37
CA HIS A 282 -5.89 2.73 -2.31
C HIS A 282 -4.82 3.54 -3.04
N VAL A 283 -5.22 4.41 -3.96
CA VAL A 283 -4.30 5.28 -4.69
C VAL A 283 -3.96 6.51 -3.83
N LYS A 284 -4.91 7.09 -3.09
CA LYS A 284 -4.65 8.24 -2.21
C LYS A 284 -5.39 8.12 -0.88
N THR A 285 -5.03 7.10 -0.10
CA THR A 285 -5.67 6.77 1.17
C THR A 285 -5.61 7.92 2.16
N ASN A 286 -6.74 8.23 2.78
CA ASN A 286 -6.93 9.25 3.80
C ASN A 286 -6.52 10.68 3.36
N ILE A 287 -6.52 10.97 2.05
CA ILE A 287 -6.20 12.30 1.53
C ILE A 287 -7.48 12.94 1.03
N TYR A 288 -8.00 13.91 1.77
CA TYR A 288 -9.17 14.69 1.34
C TYR A 288 -8.78 15.73 0.26
N PRO A 289 -9.58 15.93 -0.81
CA PRO A 289 -10.81 15.23 -1.21
C PRO A 289 -10.56 14.10 -2.23
N LYS A 290 -9.33 13.57 -2.30
CA LYS A 290 -8.95 12.55 -3.29
C LYS A 290 -9.53 11.17 -2.93
N ASP A 291 -9.56 10.83 -1.63
CA ASP A 291 -10.14 9.60 -1.11
C ASP A 291 -11.67 9.70 -0.98
N PRO A 292 -12.46 8.88 -1.69
CA PRO A 292 -13.91 8.89 -1.56
C PRO A 292 -14.40 8.39 -0.20
N ASP A 293 -13.66 7.52 0.49
CA ASP A 293 -14.13 6.85 1.72
C ASP A 293 -14.29 7.82 2.90
N ILE A 294 -13.52 8.90 2.89
CA ILE A 294 -13.57 9.97 3.89
C ILE A 294 -14.27 11.23 3.38
N ASN A 295 -14.80 11.22 2.15
CA ASN A 295 -15.52 12.35 1.58
C ASN A 295 -17.01 12.28 1.93
N VAL A 296 -17.30 12.42 3.23
CA VAL A 296 -18.64 12.28 3.82
C VAL A 296 -19.21 13.61 4.32
N GLY A 297 -18.80 14.72 3.70
CA GLY A 297 -18.97 16.10 4.18
C GLY A 297 -20.36 16.50 4.73
N PRO A 298 -21.50 16.04 4.17
CA PRO A 298 -22.82 16.34 4.76
C PRO A 298 -23.18 15.56 6.03
N LEU A 299 -22.50 14.44 6.31
CA LEU A 299 -22.82 13.53 7.42
C LEU A 299 -21.80 13.62 8.55
N PHE A 300 -20.51 13.61 8.20
CA PHE A 300 -19.42 13.72 9.15
C PHE A 300 -18.33 14.63 8.57
N LEU A 301 -17.76 15.47 9.43
CA LEU A 301 -16.63 16.33 9.09
C LEU A 301 -15.42 15.85 9.90
N VAL A 302 -14.37 15.43 9.21
CA VAL A 302 -13.17 14.88 9.85
C VAL A 302 -11.96 15.77 9.61
N GLY A 303 -11.23 16.06 10.70
CA GLY A 303 -10.01 16.88 10.68
C GLY A 303 -10.28 18.36 10.49
N ASP A 304 -9.21 19.13 10.26
CA ASP A 304 -9.28 20.60 10.25
C ASP A 304 -9.75 21.18 8.91
N ILE A 305 -9.65 20.39 7.83
CA ILE A 305 -9.87 20.87 6.45
C ILE A 305 -11.33 20.76 6.03
N GLN A 306 -11.99 19.63 6.35
CA GLN A 306 -13.35 19.37 5.88
C GLN A 306 -14.39 20.36 6.43
N PRO A 307 -14.40 20.70 7.74
CA PRO A 307 -15.36 21.66 8.27
C PRO A 307 -15.28 23.02 7.58
N VAL A 308 -14.06 23.52 7.34
CA VAL A 308 -13.84 24.81 6.68
C VAL A 308 -14.39 24.80 5.26
N LYS A 309 -14.10 23.74 4.48
CA LYS A 309 -14.57 23.65 3.09
C LYS A 309 -16.08 23.52 2.98
N VAL A 310 -16.72 22.69 3.82
CA VAL A 310 -18.17 22.53 3.79
C VAL A 310 -18.88 23.84 4.19
N CYS A 311 -18.37 24.57 5.19
CA CYS A 311 -18.89 25.90 5.53
C CYS A 311 -18.77 26.92 4.38
N LEU A 312 -17.73 26.83 3.55
CA LEU A 312 -17.56 27.70 2.38
C LEU A 312 -18.46 27.31 1.21
N GLU A 313 -18.76 26.02 1.03
CA GLU A 313 -19.64 25.52 -0.03
C GLU A 313 -21.14 25.72 0.28
N PHE A 314 -21.50 25.73 1.56
CA PHE A 314 -22.87 25.96 2.04
C PHE A 314 -22.93 27.17 2.98
N PRO A 315 -22.77 28.42 2.45
CA PRO A 315 -22.95 29.60 3.28
C PRO A 315 -24.37 29.61 3.85
N SER A 316 -24.48 29.85 5.16
CA SER A 316 -25.73 29.92 5.90
C SER A 316 -26.76 30.75 5.13
N THR A 317 -27.85 30.11 4.72
CA THR A 317 -29.05 30.78 4.21
C THR A 317 -29.69 31.64 5.28
#